data_AF-A0A9N9CA72-F1
#
_entry.id   AF-A0A9N9CA72-F1
#
_cell.length_a   1.000
_cell.length_b   1.000
_cell.length_c   1.000
_cell.angle_alpha   90.00
_cell.angle_beta   90.00
_cell.angle_gamma   90.00
#
_symmetry.space_group_name_H-M   'P 1'
#
loop_
_entity.id
_entity.type
_entity.pdbx_description
1 polymer ?
#
loop_
_entity_poly.entity_id
_entity_poly.type
_entity_poly.pdbx_seq_one_letter_code
_entity_poly.pdbx_strand_id
1 'polypeptide(L)'
;MSGVKLMKRNVIREANRLHIFHRLIISQATILLWRGLTVSQRNQFTTFANLVNHINPTYTARRRTLLFWIHLITQRQVTNNEYADMLYNGLMRDL
;
A
#
# COMPACT_ATOMS: atom_id res chain seq x y z
N MET A 1 -2.36 11.36 -1.94
CA MET A 1 -2.51 11.65 -0.50
C MET A 1 -2.29 13.13 -0.28
N SER A 2 -3.03 13.81 0.60
CA SER A 2 -2.76 15.20 1.03
C SER A 2 -2.47 15.25 2.53
N GLY A 3 -1.91 16.34 3.04
CA GLY A 3 -1.62 16.49 4.48
C GLY A 3 -2.86 16.27 5.36
N VAL A 4 -4.00 16.83 4.97
CA VAL A 4 -5.31 16.59 5.64
C VAL A 4 -5.72 15.12 5.59
N LYS A 5 -5.53 14.45 4.45
CA LYS A 5 -5.88 13.01 4.31
C LYS A 5 -4.97 12.12 5.16
N LEU A 6 -3.70 12.49 5.32
CA LEU A 6 -2.76 11.81 6.21
C LEU A 6 -3.17 12.00 7.68
N MET A 7 -3.50 13.23 8.07
CA MET A 7 -4.07 13.51 9.40
C MET A 7 -5.34 12.69 9.64
N LYS A 8 -6.28 12.67 8.69
CA LYS A 8 -7.51 11.87 8.78
C LYS A 8 -7.24 10.39 9.01
N ARG A 9 -6.22 9.81 8.37
CA ARG A 9 -5.81 8.42 8.61
C ARG A 9 -5.30 8.21 10.04
N ASN A 10 -4.52 9.13 10.57
CA ASN A 10 -4.05 9.07 11.96
C ASN A 10 -5.23 9.16 12.94
N VAL A 11 -6.18 10.08 12.71
CA VAL A 11 -7.38 10.21 13.54
C VAL A 11 -8.24 8.95 13.49
N ILE A 12 -8.41 8.32 12.31
CA ILE A 12 -9.12 7.04 12.19
C ILE A 12 -8.39 5.94 12.99
N ARG A 13 -7.07 5.84 12.88
CA ARG A 13 -6.28 4.84 13.61
C ARG A 13 -6.45 4.99 15.12
N GLU A 14 -6.40 6.22 15.60
CA GLU A 14 -6.54 6.51 17.03
C GLU A 14 -7.98 6.33 17.52
N ALA A 15 -8.97 6.74 16.72
CA ALA A 15 -10.37 6.48 17.02
C ALA A 15 -10.65 4.98 17.11
N ASN A 16 -10.08 4.16 16.21
CA ASN A 16 -10.19 2.70 16.29
C ASN A 16 -9.53 2.14 17.55
N ARG A 17 -8.36 2.65 17.96
CA ARG A 17 -7.70 2.27 19.23
C ARG A 17 -8.59 2.55 20.44
N LEU A 18 -9.37 3.63 20.38
CA LEU A 18 -10.32 4.04 21.41
C LEU A 18 -11.72 3.43 21.24
N HIS A 19 -11.91 2.51 20.30
CA HIS A 19 -13.22 1.93 19.96
C HIS A 19 -14.30 2.97 19.56
N ILE A 20 -13.89 4.11 19.01
CA ILE A 20 -14.77 5.15 18.48
C ILE A 20 -14.91 4.94 16.97
N PHE A 21 -16.04 4.38 16.55
CA PHE A 21 -16.29 4.07 15.13
C PHE A 21 -17.20 5.10 14.44
N HIS A 22 -17.69 6.08 15.18
CA HIS A 22 -18.66 7.05 14.67
C HIS A 22 -18.01 8.03 13.68
N ARG A 23 -18.36 7.89 12.39
CA ARG A 23 -17.73 8.63 11.29
C ARG A 23 -17.81 10.15 11.43
N LEU A 24 -18.90 10.68 11.96
CA LEU A 24 -19.05 12.13 12.17
C LEU A 24 -18.08 12.65 13.22
N ILE A 25 -17.89 11.91 14.32
CA ILE A 25 -16.96 12.29 15.40
C ILE A 25 -15.53 12.32 14.84
N ILE A 26 -15.14 11.28 14.10
CA ILE A 26 -13.83 11.20 13.44
C ILE A 26 -13.63 12.38 12.47
N SER A 27 -14.66 12.72 11.69
CA SER A 27 -14.57 13.82 10.72
C SER A 27 -14.46 15.19 11.41
N GLN A 28 -15.26 15.43 12.45
CA GLN A 28 -15.21 16.67 13.23
C GLN A 28 -13.87 16.81 13.96
N ALA A 29 -13.40 15.75 14.61
CA ALA A 29 -12.09 15.73 15.26
C ALA A 29 -10.96 16.01 14.28
N THR A 30 -11.01 15.43 13.07
CA THR A 30 -10.03 15.70 12.01
C THR A 30 -9.99 17.19 11.63
N ILE A 31 -11.16 17.83 11.47
CA ILE A 31 -11.25 19.25 11.11
C ILE A 31 -10.72 20.14 12.23
N LEU A 32 -11.12 19.85 13.48
CA LEU A 32 -10.69 20.62 14.65
C LEU A 32 -9.17 20.54 14.84
N LEU A 33 -8.60 19.33 14.79
CA LEU A 33 -7.16 19.12 14.91
C LEU A 33 -6.41 19.80 13.77
N TRP A 34 -6.87 19.67 12.51
CA TRP A 34 -6.22 20.32 11.37
C TRP A 34 -6.22 21.85 11.49
N ARG A 35 -7.34 22.44 11.93
CA ARG A 35 -7.46 23.88 12.15
C ARG A 35 -6.58 24.37 13.30
N GLY A 36 -6.41 23.56 14.35
CA GLY A 36 -5.55 23.88 15.49
C GLY A 36 -4.04 23.83 15.19
N LEU A 37 -3.62 23.18 14.10
CA LEU A 37 -2.20 23.16 13.72
C LEU A 37 -1.70 24.52 13.22
N THR A 38 -0.44 24.81 13.56
CA THR A 38 0.31 25.92 12.97
C THR A 38 0.62 25.67 11.49
N VAL A 39 0.98 26.72 10.76
CA VAL A 39 1.39 26.63 9.36
C VAL A 39 2.57 25.65 9.18
N SER A 40 3.56 25.72 10.07
CA SER A 40 4.73 24.82 10.03
C SER A 40 4.31 23.34 10.20
N GLN A 41 3.44 23.03 11.15
CA GLN A 41 2.94 21.67 11.36
C GLN A 41 2.13 21.16 10.16
N ARG A 42 1.28 22.01 9.55
CA ARG A 42 0.56 21.64 8.32
C ARG A 42 1.51 21.38 7.15
N ASN A 43 2.59 22.14 7.05
CA ASN A 43 3.63 21.91 6.05
C ASN A 43 4.33 20.57 6.26
N GLN A 44 4.67 20.20 7.50
CA GLN A 44 5.25 18.88 7.82
C GLN A 44 4.32 17.74 7.37
N PHE A 45 3.03 17.81 7.70
CA PHE A 45 2.04 16.82 7.25
C PHE A 45 1.93 16.75 5.72
N THR A 46 2.04 17.88 5.04
CA THR A 46 2.01 17.95 3.57
C THR A 46 3.26 17.32 2.97
N THR A 47 4.44 17.60 3.51
CA THR A 47 5.71 16.96 3.14
C THR A 47 5.63 15.44 3.32
N PHE A 48 5.14 14.96 4.46
CA PHE A 48 4.96 13.52 4.67
C PHE A 48 3.96 12.90 3.70
N ALA A 49 2.85 13.57 3.41
CA ALA A 49 1.90 13.08 2.43
C ALA A 49 2.51 12.99 1.03
N ASN A 50 3.39 13.93 0.66
CA ASN A 50 4.12 13.91 -0.60
C ASN A 50 5.15 12.78 -0.66
N LEU A 51 5.90 12.55 0.42
CA LEU A 51 6.81 11.40 0.53
C LEU A 51 6.05 10.07 0.39
N VAL A 52 4.92 9.92 1.06
CA VAL A 52 4.06 8.73 0.92
C VAL A 52 3.56 8.60 -0.52
N ASN A 53 3.19 9.69 -1.19
CA ASN A 53 2.80 9.64 -2.61
C ASN A 53 3.94 9.29 -3.55
N HIS A 54 5.18 9.58 -3.18
CA HIS A 54 6.36 9.26 -3.99
C HIS A 54 6.76 7.79 -3.81
N ILE A 55 6.63 7.26 -2.58
CA ILE A 55 6.89 5.85 -2.26
C ILE A 55 5.77 4.94 -2.81
N ASN A 56 4.51 5.38 -2.78
CA ASN A 56 3.38 4.54 -3.19
C ASN A 56 3.47 4.01 -4.65
N PRO A 57 3.82 4.79 -5.69
CA PRO A 57 3.98 4.30 -7.06
C PRO A 57 5.19 3.37 -7.20
N THR A 58 6.31 3.63 -6.52
CA THR A 58 7.47 2.73 -6.53
C THR A 58 7.17 1.39 -5.84
N TYR A 59 6.42 1.41 -4.74
CA TYR A 59 5.99 0.19 -4.03
C TYR A 59 4.90 -0.58 -4.77
N THR A 60 3.93 0.10 -5.38
CA THR A 60 2.88 -0.55 -6.19
C THR A 60 3.41 -1.10 -7.52
N ALA A 61 4.39 -0.44 -8.16
CA ALA A 61 5.09 -0.99 -9.31
C ALA A 61 5.80 -2.30 -8.93
N ARG A 62 6.59 -2.28 -7.84
CA ARG A 62 7.30 -3.48 -7.36
C ARG A 62 6.36 -4.63 -7.00
N ARG A 63 5.20 -4.34 -6.42
CA ARG A 63 4.17 -5.35 -6.11
C ARG A 63 3.49 -5.90 -7.36
N ARG A 64 3.22 -5.08 -8.38
CA ARG A 64 2.70 -5.56 -9.67
C ARG A 64 3.69 -6.47 -10.38
N THR A 65 4.98 -6.12 -10.37
CA THR A 65 6.05 -6.97 -10.90
C THR A 65 6.12 -8.29 -10.15
N LEU A 66 6.09 -8.27 -8.81
CA LEU A 66 6.09 -9.50 -8.01
C LEU A 66 4.87 -10.39 -8.26
N LEU A 67 3.66 -9.80 -8.32
CA LEU A 67 2.43 -10.54 -8.63
C LEU A 67 2.44 -11.09 -10.07
N PHE A 68 3.02 -10.37 -11.03
CA PHE A 68 3.24 -10.83 -12.39
C PHE A 68 4.20 -12.02 -12.44
N TRP A 69 5.32 -11.97 -11.71
CA TRP A 69 6.25 -13.11 -11.59
C TRP A 69 5.61 -14.31 -10.90
N ILE A 70 4.84 -14.10 -9.82
CA ILE A 70 4.10 -15.17 -9.14
C ILE A 70 3.08 -15.80 -10.10
N HIS A 71 2.37 -15.00 -10.91
CA HIS A 71 1.43 -15.50 -11.91
C HIS A 71 2.13 -16.32 -13.02
N LEU A 72 3.31 -15.89 -13.47
CA LEU A 72 4.11 -16.63 -14.46
C LEU A 72 4.66 -17.96 -13.94
N ILE A 73 4.82 -18.10 -12.63
CA ILE A 73 5.26 -19.35 -11.98
C ILE A 73 4.08 -20.27 -11.68
N THR A 74 2.88 -19.73 -11.41
CA THR A 74 1.69 -20.54 -11.09
C THR A 74 0.91 -21.02 -12.31
N GLN A 75 1.17 -20.49 -13.50
CA GLN A 75 0.63 -21.03 -14.74
C GLN A 75 1.62 -22.01 -15.36
N ARG A 76 1.10 -23.19 -15.79
CA ARG A 76 1.90 -24.17 -16.52
C ARG A 76 2.46 -23.51 -17.78
N GLN A 77 3.78 -23.40 -17.88
CA GLN A 77 4.42 -22.87 -19.06
C GLN A 77 4.33 -23.91 -20.17
N VAL A 78 3.56 -23.61 -21.21
CA VAL A 78 3.48 -24.44 -22.42
C VAL A 78 4.76 -24.20 -23.21
N THR A 79 5.68 -25.15 -23.13
CA THR A 79 6.90 -25.15 -23.93
C THR A 79 6.75 -26.14 -25.08
N ASN A 80 7.55 -25.97 -26.12
CA ASN A 80 7.56 -26.84 -27.30
C ASN A 80 8.57 -27.99 -27.17
N ASN A 81 9.18 -28.19 -26.00
CA ASN A 81 10.06 -29.32 -25.76
C ASN A 81 9.90 -29.85 -24.32
N GLU A 82 9.99 -31.18 -24.20
CA GLU A 82 9.72 -31.90 -22.96
C GLU A 82 10.69 -31.54 -21.82
N TYR A 83 11.96 -31.28 -22.14
CA TYR A 83 12.97 -30.87 -21.17
C TYR A 83 12.64 -29.53 -20.49
N ALA A 84 12.22 -28.54 -21.28
CA ALA A 84 11.82 -27.23 -20.79
C ALA A 84 10.48 -27.30 -20.04
N ASP A 85 9.53 -28.13 -20.49
CA ASP A 85 8.26 -28.35 -19.78
C ASP A 85 8.54 -28.91 -18.37
N MET A 86 9.46 -29.87 -18.26
CA MET A 86 9.83 -30.46 -16.97
C MET A 86 10.57 -29.48 -16.05
N LEU A 87 11.50 -28.69 -16.59
CA LEU A 87 12.29 -27.71 -15.84
C LEU A 87 11.43 -26.53 -15.32
N TYR A 88 10.62 -25.91 -16.18
CA TYR A 88 9.85 -24.72 -15.81
C TYR A 88 8.60 -25.02 -14.99
N ASN A 89 8.06 -26.24 -15.10
CA ASN A 89 6.87 -26.66 -14.33
C ASN A 89 7.20 -27.53 -13.11
N GLY A 90 8.49 -27.68 -12.76
CA GLY A 90 8.91 -28.37 -11.54
C GLY A 90 8.58 -29.87 -11.52
N LEU A 91 8.52 -30.52 -12.70
CA LEU A 91 8.29 -31.96 -12.85
C LEU A 91 9.60 -32.76 -12.92
N MET A 92 10.75 -32.08 -12.95
CA MET A 92 12.07 -32.68 -12.85
C MET A 92 12.25 -33.24 -11.44
N ARG A 93 12.04 -34.55 -11.27
CA ARG A 93 12.44 -35.27 -10.05
C ARG A 93 13.93 -35.58 -10.18
N ASP A 94 14.67 -35.22 -9.13
CA ASP A 94 16.12 -35.31 -9.02
C ASP A 94 16.72 -36.57 -9.71
N LEU A 95 17.66 -36.33 -10.63
CA LEU A 95 18.66 -37.31 -11.08
C LEU A 95 19.92 -37.14 -10.22
#